data_AF-A0A9J5YKP7-F1
#
_entry.id   AF-A0A9J5YKP7-F1
#
_cell.length_a   1.000
_cell.length_b   1.000
_cell.length_c   1.000
_cell.angle_alpha   90.00
_cell.angle_beta   90.00
_cell.angle_gamma   90.00
#
_symmetry.space_group_name_H-M   'P 1'
#
loop_
_entity.id
_entity.type
_entity.pdbx_description
1 polymer ?
#
loop_
_entity_poly.entity_id
_entity_poly.type
_entity_poly.pdbx_seq_one_letter_code
_entity_poly.pdbx_strand_id
1 'polypeptide(L)'
;MSGKEEVGESLALVVYNGSASLINEIGLQLYPVSEYDSGEGLPYAPVDWPNVGDKWGWRTGKRATNSGTFKDRYLYLPERFQAPKDGKKNAFRSKTSVKKYVQSEYPGMDIDQFFASFSWVIPSKQLPNSKG
;
A
#
# COMPACT_ATOMS: atom_id res chain seq x y z
N MET A 1 24.03 1.74 12.35
CA MET A 1 22.67 1.13 12.36
C MET A 1 22.16 1.14 10.93
N SER A 2 21.88 -0.04 10.39
CA SER A 2 21.58 -0.28 8.97
C SER A 2 20.33 0.50 8.55
N GLY A 3 20.53 1.53 7.72
CA GLY A 3 19.47 2.19 6.98
C GLY A 3 18.91 1.17 6.01
N LYS A 4 17.66 0.77 6.21
CA LYS A 4 16.95 -0.03 5.21
C LYS A 4 16.64 0.90 4.05
N GLU A 5 17.30 0.67 2.93
CA GLU A 5 16.82 1.16 1.64
C GLU A 5 15.41 0.58 1.43
N GLU A 6 14.40 1.38 1.75
CA GLU A 6 13.12 1.25 1.05
C GLU A 6 13.43 1.66 -0.38
N VAL A 7 13.76 0.70 -1.24
CA VAL A 7 13.77 0.92 -2.69
C VAL A 7 12.39 1.51 -3.02
N GLY A 8 12.37 2.80 -3.33
CA GLY A 8 11.16 3.53 -3.61
C GLY A 8 10.55 2.95 -4.89
N GLU A 9 9.27 2.60 -4.86
CA GLU A 9 8.54 2.33 -6.09
C GLU A 9 8.58 3.61 -6.94
N SER A 10 9.09 3.52 -8.17
CA SER A 10 9.11 4.67 -9.08
C SER A 10 7.68 4.94 -9.57
N LEU A 11 7.30 6.22 -9.55
CA LEU A 11 6.02 6.69 -10.07
C LEU A 11 6.28 7.46 -11.36
N ALA A 12 5.61 7.05 -12.44
CA ALA A 12 5.57 7.81 -13.68
C ALA A 12 4.31 8.71 -13.67
N LEU A 13 4.49 10.00 -13.96
CA LEU A 13 3.36 10.89 -14.20
C LEU A 13 2.96 10.79 -15.68
N VAL A 14 1.75 10.32 -15.94
CA VAL A 14 1.18 10.24 -17.29
C VAL A 14 0.08 11.28 -17.42
N VAL A 15 0.24 12.20 -18.38
CA VAL A 15 -0.76 13.24 -18.68
C VAL A 15 -1.40 12.91 -20.03
N TYR A 16 -2.69 12.65 -20.04
CA TYR A 16 -3.48 12.44 -21.26
C TYR A 16 -4.81 13.19 -21.16
N ASN A 17 -5.20 13.92 -22.21
CA ASN A 17 -6.43 14.72 -22.27
C ASN A 17 -6.66 15.65 -21.05
N GLY A 18 -5.60 16.23 -20.50
CA GLY A 18 -5.68 17.15 -19.35
C GLY A 18 -5.86 16.46 -17.98
N SER A 19 -5.91 15.12 -17.94
CA SER A 19 -5.88 14.34 -16.70
C SER A 19 -4.47 13.82 -16.43
N ALA A 20 -3.93 14.14 -15.25
CA ALA A 20 -2.66 13.61 -14.77
C ALA A 20 -2.93 12.39 -13.90
N SER A 21 -2.35 11.25 -14.28
CA SER A 21 -2.44 9.98 -13.54
C SER A 21 -1.04 9.53 -13.14
N LEU A 22 -0.90 9.08 -11.89
CA LEU A 22 0.32 8.43 -11.45
C LEU A 22 0.21 6.95 -11.82
N ILE A 23 1.16 6.43 -12.59
CA ILE A 23 1.23 5.01 -12.92
C ILE A 23 2.52 4.47 -12.31
N ASN A 24 2.43 3.36 -11.56
CA ASN A 24 3.62 2.71 -11.04
C ASN A 24 4.25 1.77 -12.09
N GLU A 25 5.42 1.22 -11.78
CA GLU A 25 6.14 0.27 -12.65
C GLU A 25 5.31 -0.98 -13.05
N ILE A 26 4.24 -1.26 -12.30
CA ILE A 26 3.35 -2.42 -12.48
C ILE A 26 2.11 -2.05 -13.33
N GLY A 27 2.03 -0.82 -13.83
CA GLY A 27 0.92 -0.36 -14.68
C GLY A 27 -0.37 0.00 -13.92
N LEU A 28 -0.33 0.07 -12.59
CA LEU A 28 -1.48 0.47 -11.78
C LEU A 28 -1.65 1.98 -11.77
N GLN A 29 -2.86 2.45 -12.08
CA GLN A 29 -3.24 3.85 -11.96
C GLN A 29 -3.48 4.19 -10.48
N LEU A 30 -2.54 4.93 -9.90
CA LEU A 30 -2.62 5.44 -8.54
C LEU A 30 -3.33 6.79 -8.52
N TYR A 31 -4.22 6.95 -7.55
CA TYR A 31 -4.93 8.19 -7.28
C TYR A 31 -4.58 8.72 -5.87
N PRO A 32 -4.26 10.02 -5.73
CA PRO A 32 -3.94 10.57 -4.42
C PRO A 32 -5.15 10.50 -3.47
N VAL A 33 -4.89 10.22 -2.19
CA VAL A 33 -5.92 10.11 -1.14
C VAL A 33 -5.67 11.09 0.02
N SER A 34 -6.67 11.28 0.86
CA SER A 34 -6.60 12.14 2.05
C SER A 34 -5.95 11.43 3.24
N GLU A 35 -5.62 12.19 4.29
CA GLU A 35 -5.25 11.57 5.58
C GLU A 35 -6.41 10.73 6.11
N TYR A 36 -6.09 9.60 6.73
CA TYR A 36 -7.06 8.69 7.35
C TYR A 36 -8.04 8.01 6.39
N ASP A 37 -7.92 8.24 5.08
CA ASP A 37 -8.65 7.49 4.06
C ASP A 37 -8.32 6.00 4.16
N SER A 38 -9.31 5.18 3.82
CA SER A 38 -9.22 3.74 3.79
C SER A 38 -10.03 3.16 2.65
N GLY A 39 -9.66 1.97 2.22
CA GLY A 39 -10.38 1.22 1.22
C GLY A 39 -9.95 -0.23 1.20
N GLU A 40 -10.38 -0.95 0.17
CA GLU A 40 -10.07 -2.36 -0.03
C GLU A 40 -9.61 -2.60 -1.46
N GLY A 41 -8.68 -3.54 -1.62
CA GLY A 41 -8.18 -3.95 -2.92
C GLY A 41 -7.38 -2.88 -3.67
N LEU A 42 -7.34 -3.04 -4.99
CA LEU A 42 -6.49 -2.25 -5.87
C LEU A 42 -6.84 -0.75 -5.85
N PRO A 43 -5.84 0.12 -6.09
CA PRO A 43 -4.45 -0.21 -6.40
C PRO A 43 -3.58 -0.43 -5.15
N TYR A 44 -4.09 -0.23 -3.94
CA TYR A 44 -3.28 -0.11 -2.72
C TYR A 44 -3.27 -1.35 -1.82
N ALA A 45 -4.04 -2.38 -2.16
CA ALA A 45 -4.05 -3.66 -1.48
C ALA A 45 -4.34 -4.80 -2.46
N PRO A 46 -3.89 -6.03 -2.17
CA PRO A 46 -4.15 -7.17 -3.02
C PRO A 46 -5.64 -7.55 -3.05
N VAL A 47 -6.04 -8.12 -4.19
CA VAL A 47 -7.37 -8.70 -4.45
C VAL A 47 -7.22 -10.15 -4.88
N ASP A 48 -8.26 -10.95 -4.67
CA ASP A 48 -8.33 -12.37 -5.00
C ASP A 48 -7.19 -13.19 -4.38
N TRP A 49 -6.64 -12.72 -3.25
CA TRP A 49 -5.56 -13.37 -2.53
C TRP A 49 -5.81 -13.34 -1.01
N PRO A 50 -5.59 -14.45 -0.29
CA PRO A 50 -5.12 -15.77 -0.77
C PRO A 50 -6.15 -16.58 -1.56
N ASN A 51 -7.44 -16.25 -1.50
CA ASN A 51 -8.50 -16.91 -2.25
C ASN A 51 -9.24 -15.92 -3.15
N VAL A 52 -9.87 -16.43 -4.21
CA VAL A 52 -10.74 -15.63 -5.08
C VAL A 52 -11.87 -14.99 -4.25
N GLY A 53 -12.08 -13.69 -4.44
CA GLY A 53 -13.03 -12.86 -3.68
C GLY A 53 -12.42 -12.14 -2.48
N ASP A 54 -11.18 -12.47 -2.09
CA ASP A 54 -10.52 -11.83 -0.95
C ASP A 54 -10.09 -10.43 -1.30
N LYS A 55 -10.39 -9.47 -0.42
CA LYS A 55 -9.89 -8.11 -0.55
C LYS A 55 -9.15 -7.74 0.71
N TRP A 56 -7.89 -7.36 0.55
CA TRP A 56 -7.12 -6.79 1.64
C TRP A 56 -7.51 -5.33 1.81
N GLY A 57 -7.53 -4.85 3.05
CA GLY A 57 -7.78 -3.45 3.34
C GLY A 57 -6.51 -2.62 3.27
N TRP A 58 -6.64 -1.33 3.00
CA TRP A 58 -5.57 -0.34 3.15
C TRP A 58 -6.08 0.89 3.90
N ARG A 59 -5.17 1.58 4.58
CA ARG A 59 -5.46 2.85 5.26
C ARG A 59 -4.24 3.77 5.27
N THR A 60 -4.47 5.07 5.15
CA THR A 60 -3.47 6.10 5.38
C THR A 60 -3.52 6.64 6.80
N GLY A 61 -2.36 7.07 7.30
CA GLY A 61 -2.26 7.80 8.56
C GLY A 61 -2.03 9.28 8.31
N LYS A 62 -1.50 9.96 9.34
CA LYS A 62 -1.31 11.41 9.33
C LYS A 62 -0.13 11.86 8.49
N ARG A 63 1.00 11.14 8.55
CA ARG A 63 2.27 11.63 8.00
C ARG A 63 2.42 11.31 6.52
N ALA A 64 2.62 12.34 5.71
CA ALA A 64 3.12 12.26 4.34
C ALA A 64 4.60 12.69 4.25
N THR A 65 5.28 12.25 3.21
CA THR A 65 6.63 12.69 2.83
C THR A 65 6.55 13.99 2.01
N ASN A 66 7.68 14.69 1.90
CA ASN A 66 7.79 15.86 1.01
C ASN A 66 7.64 15.49 -0.48
N SER A 67 7.76 14.20 -0.84
CA SER A 67 7.53 13.70 -2.20
C SER A 67 6.04 13.41 -2.47
N GLY A 68 5.13 13.75 -1.55
CA GLY A 68 3.69 13.59 -1.75
C GLY A 68 3.20 12.16 -1.60
N THR A 69 3.83 11.33 -0.76
CA THR A 69 3.37 9.95 -0.48
C THR A 69 3.20 9.72 1.02
N PHE A 70 2.28 8.84 1.42
CA PHE A 70 2.08 8.55 2.84
C PHE A 70 3.25 7.75 3.43
N LYS A 71 3.80 8.24 4.55
CA LYS A 71 4.72 7.46 5.38
C LYS A 71 3.94 6.49 6.26
N ASP A 72 2.89 6.99 6.91
CA ASP A 72 1.99 6.18 7.71
C ASP A 72 0.98 5.51 6.78
N ARG A 73 1.18 4.22 6.52
CA ARG A 73 0.31 3.39 5.69
C ARG A 73 0.18 2.01 6.29
N TYR A 74 -1.02 1.44 6.16
CA TYR A 74 -1.40 0.20 6.80
C TYR A 74 -2.07 -0.71 5.79
N LEU A 75 -1.75 -2.00 5.87
CA LEU A 75 -2.42 -3.05 5.12
C LEU A 75 -3.16 -3.96 6.09
N TYR A 76 -4.35 -4.41 5.73
CA TYR A 76 -5.21 -5.23 6.58
C TYR A 76 -5.53 -6.55 5.90
N LEU A 77 -5.60 -7.62 6.69
CA LEU A 77 -6.08 -8.92 6.21
C LEU A 77 -7.52 -8.81 5.69
N PRO A 78 -7.95 -9.69 4.77
CA PRO A 78 -9.34 -9.81 4.39
C PRO A 78 -10.23 -10.02 5.61
N GLU A 79 -11.44 -9.45 5.57
CA GLU A 79 -12.35 -9.38 6.72
C GLU A 79 -12.50 -10.72 7.45
N ARG A 80 -12.66 -11.83 6.72
CA ARG A 80 -12.83 -13.17 7.33
C ARG A 80 -11.61 -13.69 8.09
N PHE A 81 -10.42 -13.14 7.83
CA PHE A 81 -9.17 -13.48 8.52
C PHE A 81 -8.87 -12.50 9.65
N GLN A 82 -9.65 -11.42 9.79
CA GLN A 82 -9.47 -10.47 10.87
C GLN A 82 -9.94 -11.10 12.18
N ALA A 83 -9.08 -11.06 13.19
CA ALA A 83 -9.48 -11.47 14.53
C ALA A 83 -10.63 -10.55 15.02
N PRO A 84 -11.57 -11.08 15.83
CA PRO A 84 -12.51 -10.25 16.59
C PRO A 84 -11.76 -9.14 17.33
N LYS A 85 -12.41 -8.01 17.55
CA LYS A 85 -11.84 -6.69 17.94
C LYS A 85 -10.90 -6.67 19.17
N ASP A 86 -10.69 -7.80 19.84
CA ASP A 86 -9.96 -7.99 21.09
C ASP A 86 -8.45 -8.32 20.92
N GLY A 87 -7.77 -7.62 20.03
CA GLY A 87 -6.35 -7.28 20.28
C GLY A 87 -5.26 -7.94 19.45
N LYS A 88 -5.55 -8.66 18.35
CA LYS A 88 -4.51 -9.00 17.37
C LYS A 88 -4.38 -7.94 16.27
N LYS A 89 -3.13 -7.67 15.90
CA LYS A 89 -2.71 -6.68 14.91
C LYS A 89 -3.15 -7.12 13.51
N ASN A 90 -4.41 -6.91 13.15
CA ASN A 90 -4.92 -7.10 11.80
C ASN A 90 -4.32 -6.10 10.79
N ALA A 91 -3.42 -5.21 11.24
CA ALA A 91 -2.81 -4.15 10.47
C ALA A 91 -1.29 -4.30 10.40
N PHE A 92 -0.76 -4.36 9.18
CA PHE A 92 0.66 -4.34 8.89
C PHE A 92 1.13 -2.91 8.59
N ARG A 93 2.15 -2.45 9.33
CA ARG A 93 2.68 -1.08 9.20
C ARG A 93 3.89 -0.96 8.27
N SER A 94 4.37 -2.09 7.73
CA SER A 94 5.60 -2.14 6.92
C SER A 94 5.57 -3.30 5.92
N LYS A 95 6.24 -3.15 4.77
CA LYS A 95 6.47 -4.26 3.82
C LYS A 95 7.11 -5.46 4.51
N THR A 96 8.09 -5.23 5.39
CA THR A 96 8.76 -6.31 6.13
C THR A 96 7.79 -7.14 6.98
N SER A 97 6.83 -6.50 7.66
CA SER A 97 5.83 -7.24 8.45
C SER A 97 4.88 -8.05 7.57
N VAL A 98 4.49 -7.53 6.40
CA VAL A 98 3.67 -8.28 5.43
C VAL A 98 4.46 -9.47 4.89
N LYS A 99 5.72 -9.27 4.49
CA LYS A 99 6.63 -10.33 4.01
C LYS A 99 6.75 -11.47 5.01
N LYS A 100 7.03 -11.15 6.28
CA LYS A 100 7.13 -12.16 7.35
C LYS A 100 5.83 -12.95 7.54
N TYR A 101 4.69 -12.27 7.47
CA TYR A 101 3.39 -12.93 7.59
C TYR A 101 3.12 -13.87 6.40
N VAL A 102 3.23 -13.37 5.17
CA VAL A 102 2.97 -14.14 3.94
C VAL A 102 3.86 -15.38 3.87
N GLN A 103 5.16 -15.24 4.15
CA GLN A 103 6.10 -16.37 4.13
C GLN A 103 5.85 -17.40 5.26
N SER A 104 5.28 -16.97 6.39
CA SER A 104 4.95 -17.85 7.51
C SER A 104 3.67 -18.65 7.24
N GLU A 105 2.61 -17.98 6.80
CA GLU A 105 1.29 -18.60 6.59
C GLU A 105 1.19 -19.34 5.25
N TYR A 106 1.94 -18.90 4.24
CA TYR A 106 1.94 -19.49 2.91
C TYR A 106 3.39 -19.81 2.46
N PRO A 107 4.01 -20.85 3.06
CA PRO A 107 5.34 -21.29 2.66
C PRO A 107 5.36 -21.66 1.17
N GLY A 108 6.26 -21.05 0.40
CA GLY A 108 6.36 -21.26 -1.05
C GLY A 108 5.67 -20.18 -1.90
N MET A 109 5.02 -19.20 -1.29
CA MET A 109 4.53 -18.02 -2.02
C MET A 109 5.71 -17.23 -2.61
N ASP A 110 5.58 -16.86 -3.90
CA ASP A 110 6.44 -15.85 -4.51
C ASP A 110 6.10 -14.47 -3.92
N ILE A 111 6.94 -14.02 -3.00
CA ILE A 111 6.72 -12.76 -2.29
C ILE A 111 6.88 -11.54 -3.21
N ASP A 112 7.69 -11.66 -4.25
CA ASP A 112 7.93 -10.56 -5.18
C ASP A 112 6.72 -10.43 -6.11
N GLN A 113 6.16 -11.54 -6.58
CA GLN A 113 4.88 -11.55 -7.28
C GLN A 113 3.73 -11.00 -6.41
N PHE A 114 3.71 -11.32 -5.11
CA PHE A 114 2.72 -10.76 -4.19
C PHE A 114 2.82 -9.23 -4.11
N PHE A 115 4.02 -8.67 -3.91
CA PHE A 115 4.19 -7.21 -3.89
C PHE A 115 4.08 -6.56 -5.27
N ALA A 116 4.21 -7.31 -6.35
CA ALA A 116 3.91 -6.86 -7.70
C ALA A 116 2.41 -6.85 -8.02
N SER A 117 1.53 -7.33 -7.13
CA SER A 117 0.08 -7.33 -7.39
C SER A 117 -0.61 -6.01 -7.02
N PHE A 118 0.03 -5.15 -6.23
CA PHE A 118 -0.53 -3.87 -5.76
C PHE A 118 0.60 -2.86 -5.50
N SER A 119 0.27 -1.58 -5.33
CA SER A 119 1.25 -0.58 -4.89
C SER A 119 1.25 -0.43 -3.38
N TRP A 120 2.43 -0.53 -2.78
CA TRP A 120 2.60 -0.18 -1.36
C TRP A 120 2.75 1.34 -1.16
N VAL A 121 3.00 2.09 -2.22
CA VAL A 121 3.07 3.55 -2.21
C VAL A 121 1.67 4.13 -2.40
N ILE A 122 1.23 4.96 -1.45
CA ILE A 122 -0.05 5.66 -1.53
C ILE A 122 0.25 7.15 -1.70
N PRO A 123 -0.07 7.76 -2.85
CA PRO A 123 0.08 9.21 -3.05
C PRO A 123 -0.87 10.00 -2.14
N SER A 124 -0.38 11.14 -1.66
CA SER A 124 -1.13 12.07 -0.81
C SER A 124 -1.72 13.19 -1.65
N LYS A 125 -2.95 13.62 -1.30
CA LYS A 125 -3.54 14.87 -1.82
C LYS A 125 -2.85 16.12 -1.26
N GLN A 126 -2.09 15.99 -0.17
CA GLN A 126 -1.35 17.13 0.35
C GLN A 126 -0.24 17.49 -0.61
N LEU A 127 -0.32 18.71 -1.14
CA LEU A 127 0.80 19.31 -1.84
C LEU A 127 2.00 19.38 -0.89
N PRO A 128 3.24 19.24 -1.39
CA PRO A 128 4.42 19.50 -0.59
C PRO A 128 4.27 20.91 -0.04
N ASN A 129 4.21 21.05 1.29
CA ASN A 129 4.21 22.36 1.92
C ASN A 129 5.44 23.10 1.41
N SER A 130 5.23 24.05 0.49
CA SER A 130 6.26 24.96 0.03
C SER A 130 6.58 25.83 1.22
N LYS A 131 7.59 25.44 2.00
CA LYS A 131 8.13 26.34 3.02
C LYS A 131 8.84 27.46 2.27
N GLY A 132 8.21 28.63 2.26
CA GLY A 132 8.88 29.90 2.03
C GLY A 132 9.78 30.29 3.20
#